data_AF-A0A3M1IEQ0-F1
#
_entry.id   AF-A0A3M1IEQ0-F1
#
_cell.length_a   1.000
_cell.length_b   1.000
_cell.length_c   1.000
_cell.angle_alpha   90.00
_cell.angle_beta   90.00
_cell.angle_gamma   90.00
#
_symmetry.space_group_name_H-M   'P 1'
#
loop_
_entity.id
_entity.type
_entity.pdbx_description
1 polymer ?
#
loop_
_entity_poly.entity_id
_entity_poly.type
_entity_poly.pdbx_seq_one_letter_code
_entity_poly.pdbx_strand_id
1 'polypeptide(L)'
;MLLMLGEGLRFCAVSRALPESRFWAFLCHHQSHVPWVGCSLHDLIQPSFSFLVGVALVFSIASRRARGSTFGRMLGHAWWRALVLVLLGVFLRSLGHRQTYWTFEDTLTQIGLGYGFLFLLAWRPVRDQWLALG
;
A
#
# COMPACT_ATOMS: atom_id res chain seq x y z
N MET A 1 8.70 0.23 -5.18
CA MET A 1 10.00 0.54 -4.54
C MET A 1 10.83 1.51 -5.38
N LEU A 2 11.01 1.29 -6.70
CA LEU A 2 11.74 2.23 -7.58
C LEU A 2 11.23 3.68 -7.49
N LEU A 3 9.91 3.89 -7.58
CA LEU A 3 9.31 5.23 -7.51
C LEU A 3 9.50 5.91 -6.14
N MET A 4 9.47 5.15 -5.04
CA MET A 4 9.76 5.67 -3.69
C MET A 4 11.26 6.01 -3.54
N LEU A 5 12.15 5.23 -4.15
CA LEU A 5 13.59 5.53 -4.16
C LEU A 5 13.89 6.84 -4.89
N GLY A 6 13.06 7.18 -5.89
CA GLY A 6 13.14 8.44 -6.62
C GLY A 6 12.94 9.69 -5.76
N GLU A 7 12.26 9.60 -4.61
CA GLU A 7 12.10 10.74 -3.68
C GLU A 7 13.46 11.21 -3.14
N GLY A 8 14.40 10.28 -2.94
CA GLY A 8 15.76 10.57 -2.48
C GLY A 8 16.62 11.28 -3.53
N LEU A 9 16.24 11.23 -4.81
CA LEU A 9 17.03 11.79 -5.93
C LEU A 9 16.75 13.28 -6.18
N ARG A 10 15.79 13.88 -5.47
CA ARG A 10 15.50 15.33 -5.47
C ARG A 10 15.33 15.94 -6.87
N PHE A 11 14.68 15.25 -7.80
CA PHE A 11 14.51 15.69 -9.20
C PHE A 11 13.87 17.08 -9.35
N CYS A 12 12.97 17.47 -8.43
CA CYS A 12 12.40 18.81 -8.44
C CYS A 12 13.40 19.92 -8.11
N ALA A 13 14.45 19.64 -7.32
CA ALA A 13 15.52 20.61 -7.10
C ALA A 13 16.33 20.82 -8.40
N VAL A 14 16.60 19.74 -9.14
CA VAL A 14 17.29 19.81 -10.45
C VAL A 14 16.44 20.54 -11.48
N SER A 15 15.13 20.25 -11.53
CA SER A 15 14.21 20.97 -12.42
C SER A 15 14.15 22.47 -12.15
N ARG A 16 14.30 22.92 -10.90
CA ARG A 16 14.40 24.34 -10.56
C ARG A 16 15.72 24.97 -10.99
N ALA A 17 16.82 24.20 -10.95
CA ALA A 17 18.13 24.66 -11.40
C ALA A 17 18.25 24.71 -12.94
N LEU A 18 17.45 23.90 -13.65
CA LEU A 18 17.43 23.81 -15.11
C LEU A 18 16.00 24.03 -15.66
N PRO A 19 15.44 25.25 -15.57
CA PRO A 19 14.02 25.51 -15.86
C PRO A 19 13.64 25.28 -17.33
N GLU A 20 14.59 25.43 -18.26
CA GLU A 20 14.37 25.22 -19.69
C GLU A 20 14.22 23.73 -20.08
N SER A 21 14.61 22.81 -19.19
CA SER A 21 14.60 21.38 -19.50
C SER A 21 13.25 20.74 -19.24
N ARG A 22 12.52 20.48 -20.33
CA ARG A 22 11.24 19.72 -20.28
C ARG A 22 11.39 18.31 -19.69
N PHE A 23 12.56 17.70 -19.85
CA PHE A 23 12.85 16.37 -19.30
C PHE A 23 12.86 16.37 -17.76
N TRP A 24 13.56 17.32 -17.15
CA TRP A 24 13.60 17.43 -15.68
C TRP A 24 12.26 17.87 -15.08
N ALA A 25 11.51 18.71 -15.81
CA ALA A 25 10.14 19.07 -15.43
C ALA A 25 9.22 17.83 -15.41
N PHE A 26 9.30 16.96 -16.43
CA PHE A 26 8.55 15.71 -16.49
C PHE A 26 8.88 14.76 -15.34
N LEU A 27 10.17 14.55 -15.05
CA LEU A 27 10.60 13.70 -13.94
C LEU A 27 10.18 14.25 -12.57
N CYS A 28 10.25 15.57 -12.37
CA CYS A 28 9.76 16.19 -11.14
C CYS A 28 8.25 15.99 -10.97
N HIS A 29 7.46 16.16 -12.04
CA HIS A 29 6.01 15.99 -11.98
C HIS A 29 5.62 14.58 -11.49
N HIS A 30 6.26 13.54 -12.03
CA HIS A 30 5.96 12.16 -11.65
C HIS A 30 6.55 11.70 -10.31
N GLN A 31 7.37 12.53 -9.65
CA GLN A 31 7.91 12.28 -8.31
C GLN A 31 7.09 12.95 -7.20
N SER A 32 6.00 13.64 -7.55
CA SER A 32 5.14 14.35 -6.58
C SER A 32 3.67 14.03 -6.80
N HIS A 33 2.88 14.13 -5.74
CA HIS A 33 1.43 13.96 -5.81
C HIS A 33 0.77 15.14 -6.49
N VAL A 34 -0.23 14.89 -7.34
CA VAL A 34 -1.11 15.98 -7.78
C VAL A 34 -2.07 16.35 -6.65
N PRO A 35 -2.43 17.64 -6.49
CA PRO A 35 -3.21 18.07 -5.34
C PRO A 35 -4.67 17.61 -5.36
N TRP A 36 -5.29 17.42 -6.53
CA TRP A 36 -6.73 17.16 -6.62
C TRP A 36 -7.17 16.45 -7.92
N VAL A 37 -6.85 17.00 -9.08
CA VAL A 37 -7.25 16.47 -10.39
C VAL A 37 -6.02 16.11 -11.21
N GLY A 38 -6.04 14.92 -11.79
CA GLY A 38 -4.92 14.36 -12.54
C GLY A 38 -4.43 13.05 -11.91
N CYS A 39 -3.31 12.55 -12.41
CA CYS A 39 -2.68 11.35 -11.90
C CYS A 39 -1.20 11.38 -12.26
N SER A 40 -0.32 11.37 -11.27
CA SER A 40 1.12 11.19 -11.45
C SER A 40 1.52 9.74 -11.13
N LEU A 41 2.72 9.31 -11.52
CA LEU A 41 3.23 7.99 -11.14
C LEU A 41 3.31 7.82 -9.62
N HIS A 42 3.48 8.92 -8.88
CA HIS A 42 3.51 8.92 -7.43
C HIS A 42 2.15 8.52 -6.82
N ASP A 43 1.06 8.91 -7.46
CA ASP A 43 -0.30 8.57 -7.01
C ASP A 43 -0.62 7.08 -7.19
N LEU A 44 0.03 6.40 -8.15
CA LEU A 44 -0.16 4.97 -8.39
C LEU A 44 0.54 4.07 -7.36
N ILE A 45 1.37 4.62 -6.48
CA ILE A 45 2.13 3.83 -5.50
C ILE A 45 1.18 3.07 -4.56
N GLN A 46 0.23 3.76 -3.96
CA GLN A 46 -0.71 3.16 -3.00
C GLN A 46 -1.67 2.13 -3.64
N PRO A 47 -2.29 2.40 -4.81
CA PRO A 47 -3.04 1.40 -5.57
C PRO A 47 -2.19 0.16 -5.93
N SER A 48 -0.94 0.37 -6.35
CA SER A 48 -0.04 -0.73 -6.75
C SER A 48 0.33 -1.64 -5.57
N PHE A 49 0.60 -1.06 -4.39
CA PHE A 49 0.83 -1.85 -3.17
C PHE A 49 -0.42 -2.61 -2.73
N SER A 50 -1.58 -1.97 -2.77
CA SER A 50 -2.87 -2.61 -2.42
C SER A 50 -3.17 -3.80 -3.33
N PHE A 51 -2.97 -3.63 -4.65
CA PHE A 51 -3.10 -4.70 -5.62
C PHE A 51 -2.12 -5.85 -5.35
N LEU A 52 -0.84 -5.54 -5.12
CA LEU A 52 0.19 -6.54 -4.82
C LEU A 52 -0.16 -7.37 -3.58
N VAL A 53 -0.70 -6.73 -2.54
CA VAL A 53 -1.14 -7.44 -1.33
C VAL A 53 -2.28 -8.41 -1.63
N GLY A 54 -3.25 -8.01 -2.46
CA GLY A 54 -4.33 -8.88 -2.92
C GLY A 54 -3.82 -10.10 -3.69
N VAL A 55 -2.91 -9.89 -4.65
CA VAL A 55 -2.27 -10.97 -5.41
C VAL A 55 -1.51 -11.91 -4.47
N ALA A 56 -0.68 -11.36 -3.58
CA ALA A 56 0.10 -12.13 -2.62
C ALA A 56 -0.77 -12.96 -1.66
N LEU A 57 -1.95 -12.46 -1.29
CA LEU A 57 -2.90 -13.17 -0.43
C LEU A 57 -3.38 -14.48 -1.09
N VAL A 58 -3.78 -14.43 -2.36
CA VAL A 58 -4.29 -15.61 -3.09
C VAL A 58 -3.22 -16.71 -3.14
N PHE A 59 -1.99 -16.35 -3.48
CA PHE A 59 -0.86 -17.30 -3.47
C PHE A 59 -0.57 -17.84 -2.06
N SER A 60 -0.67 -16.99 -1.02
CA SER A 60 -0.48 -17.41 0.36
C SER A 60 -1.52 -18.45 0.80
N ILE A 61 -2.80 -18.24 0.47
CA ILE A 61 -3.89 -19.18 0.76
C ILE A 61 -3.67 -20.50 0.03
N ALA A 62 -3.39 -20.46 -1.29
CA ALA A 62 -3.15 -21.67 -2.08
C ALA A 62 -1.99 -22.50 -1.50
N SER A 63 -0.86 -21.84 -1.20
CA SER A 63 0.31 -22.47 -0.61
C SER A 63 0.03 -23.08 0.77
N ARG A 64 -0.76 -22.41 1.62
CA ARG A 64 -1.11 -22.93 2.96
C ARG A 64 -2.12 -24.08 2.90
N ARG A 65 -3.08 -24.03 1.97
CA ARG A 65 -4.01 -25.14 1.72
C ARG A 65 -3.27 -26.39 1.24
N ALA A 66 -2.32 -26.25 0.32
CA ALA A 66 -1.49 -27.36 -0.15
C ALA A 66 -0.68 -28.04 0.99
N ARG A 67 -0.35 -27.28 2.04
CA ARG A 67 0.31 -27.78 3.25
C ARG A 67 -0.65 -28.27 4.35
N GLY A 68 -1.95 -28.40 4.07
CA GLY A 68 -2.94 -28.86 5.04
C GLY A 68 -3.26 -27.89 6.18
N SER A 69 -2.99 -26.58 6.01
CA SER A 69 -3.32 -25.59 7.03
C SER A 69 -4.84 -25.42 7.18
N THR A 70 -5.33 -25.43 8.42
CA THR A 70 -6.74 -25.22 8.71
C THR A 70 -7.16 -23.76 8.49
N PHE A 71 -8.43 -23.55 8.16
CA PHE A 71 -9.00 -22.21 7.99
C PHE A 71 -8.76 -21.30 9.21
N GLY A 72 -9.05 -21.78 10.42
CA GLY A 72 -8.88 -21.00 11.65
C GLY A 72 -7.43 -20.56 11.88
N ARG A 73 -6.45 -21.41 11.58
CA ARG A 73 -5.03 -21.06 11.70
C ARG A 73 -4.62 -19.99 10.67
N MET A 74 -5.16 -20.06 9.46
CA MET A 74 -4.95 -19.02 8.44
C MET A 74 -5.62 -17.70 8.82
N LEU A 75 -6.84 -17.75 9.34
CA LEU A 75 -7.61 -16.58 9.77
C LEU A 75 -6.92 -15.84 10.92
N GLY A 76 -6.50 -16.57 11.97
CA GLY A 76 -5.77 -15.98 13.09
C GLY A 76 -4.45 -15.34 12.64
N HIS A 77 -3.75 -15.98 11.70
CA HIS A 77 -2.53 -15.41 11.13
C HIS A 77 -2.80 -14.17 10.26
N ALA A 78 -3.94 -14.13 9.56
CA ALA A 78 -4.34 -12.97 8.78
C ALA A 78 -4.64 -11.75 9.67
N TRP A 79 -5.38 -11.95 10.76
CA TRP A 79 -5.66 -10.89 11.73
C TRP A 79 -4.41 -10.45 12.50
N TRP A 80 -3.52 -11.38 12.85
CA TRP A 80 -2.23 -11.03 13.45
C TRP A 80 -1.40 -10.15 12.50
N ARG A 81 -1.29 -10.54 11.23
CA ARG A 81 -0.59 -9.75 10.22
C ARG A 81 -1.24 -8.37 10.04
N ALA A 82 -2.57 -8.29 10.00
CA ALA A 82 -3.32 -7.04 9.94
C ALA A 82 -2.95 -6.12 11.11
N LEU A 83 -2.98 -6.64 12.35
CA LEU A 83 -2.62 -5.90 13.55
C LEU A 83 -1.17 -5.41 13.52
N VAL A 84 -0.22 -6.28 13.14
CA VAL A 84 1.20 -5.91 13.03
C VAL A 84 1.40 -4.79 12.02
N LEU A 85 0.70 -4.82 10.88
CA LEU A 85 0.78 -3.74 9.90
C LEU A 85 0.23 -2.43 10.47
N VAL A 86 -0.95 -2.43 11.10
CA VAL A 86 -1.51 -1.22 11.73
C VAL A 86 -0.55 -0.63 12.77
N LEU A 87 -0.01 -1.46 13.67
CA LEU A 87 0.91 -0.99 14.71
C LEU A 87 2.24 -0.51 14.13
N LEU A 88 2.75 -1.15 13.08
CA LEU A 88 3.96 -0.72 12.40
C LEU A 88 3.76 0.64 11.71
N GLY A 89 2.60 0.88 11.07
CA GLY A 89 2.26 2.16 10.47
C GLY A 89 2.22 3.29 11.51
N VAL A 90 1.50 3.06 12.61
CA VAL A 90 1.44 3.98 13.76
C VAL A 90 2.83 4.25 14.34
N PHE A 91 3.66 3.21 14.49
CA PHE A 91 5.02 3.33 14.98
C PHE A 91 5.88 4.19 14.05
N LEU A 92 5.93 3.87 12.76
CA LEU A 92 6.72 4.60 11.76
C LEU A 92 6.31 6.07 11.67
N ARG A 93 5.01 6.36 11.77
CA ARG A 93 4.46 7.72 11.81
C ARG A 93 4.85 8.47 13.09
N SER A 94 4.99 7.77 14.20
CA SER A 94 5.32 8.36 15.50
C SER A 94 6.83 8.53 15.74
N LEU A 95 7.67 7.94 14.88
CA LEU A 95 9.12 8.11 14.95
C LEU A 95 9.52 9.59 14.82
N GLY A 96 10.33 10.08 15.75
CA GLY A 96 10.82 11.46 15.74
C GLY A 96 9.85 12.49 16.32
N HIS A 97 8.69 12.08 16.82
CA HIS A 97 7.71 12.96 17.45
C HIS A 97 7.59 12.75 18.96
N ARG A 98 7.15 13.80 19.68
CA ARG A 98 6.96 13.77 21.14
C ARG A 98 5.73 12.98 21.59
N GLN A 99 4.81 12.68 20.69
CA GLN A 99 3.56 11.97 20.96
C GLN A 99 3.31 10.90 19.91
N THR A 100 2.57 9.86 20.30
CA THR A 100 2.14 8.81 19.37
C THR A 100 0.95 9.31 18.54
N TYR A 101 1.08 9.24 17.21
CA TYR A 101 0.02 9.63 16.29
C TYR A 101 -0.82 8.41 15.90
N TRP A 102 -2.02 8.34 16.43
CA TRP A 102 -3.02 7.33 16.09
C TRP A 102 -3.83 7.74 14.85
N THR A 103 -3.12 8.03 13.75
CA THR A 103 -3.73 8.37 12.45
C THR A 103 -3.62 7.20 11.49
N PHE A 104 -4.64 6.97 10.66
CA PHE A 104 -4.74 5.82 9.75
C PHE A 104 -4.65 6.23 8.27
N GLU A 105 -3.84 7.25 8.00
CA GLU A 105 -3.71 7.87 6.68
C GLU A 105 -2.64 7.20 5.83
N ASP A 106 -1.71 6.48 6.45
CA ASP A 106 -0.60 5.85 5.74
C ASP A 106 -1.03 4.54 5.07
N THR A 107 -0.39 4.26 3.94
CA THR A 107 -0.65 3.06 3.12
C THR A 107 -0.53 1.77 3.92
N LEU A 108 0.41 1.69 4.88
CA LEU A 108 0.70 0.46 5.62
C LEU A 108 -0.44 0.13 6.59
N THR A 109 -0.93 1.14 7.31
CA THR A 109 -2.09 1.02 8.18
C THR A 109 -3.36 0.73 7.40
N GLN A 110 -3.60 1.41 6.28
CA GLN A 110 -4.77 1.15 5.42
C GLN A 110 -4.82 -0.29 4.90
N ILE A 111 -3.67 -0.82 4.44
CA ILE A 111 -3.55 -2.23 4.05
C ILE A 111 -3.85 -3.14 5.24
N GLY A 112 -3.31 -2.82 6.42
CA GLY A 112 -3.55 -3.59 7.64
C GLY A 112 -5.04 -3.68 7.99
N LEU A 113 -5.74 -2.54 7.99
CA LEU A 113 -7.17 -2.46 8.29
C LEU A 113 -8.03 -3.30 7.32
N GLY A 114 -7.68 -3.32 6.03
CA GLY A 114 -8.39 -4.11 5.02
C GLY A 114 -8.05 -5.59 4.98
N TYR A 115 -6.87 -6.00 5.46
CA TYR A 115 -6.31 -7.34 5.21
C TYR A 115 -7.17 -8.49 5.76
N GLY A 116 -7.72 -8.34 6.97
CA GLY A 116 -8.58 -9.34 7.59
C GLY A 116 -9.87 -9.57 6.79
N PHE A 117 -10.52 -8.48 6.36
CA PHE A 117 -11.72 -8.53 5.53
C PHE A 117 -11.44 -9.09 4.14
N LEU A 118 -10.31 -8.71 3.53
CA LEU A 118 -9.87 -9.25 2.26
C LEU A 118 -9.64 -10.77 2.34
N PHE A 119 -9.04 -11.25 3.45
CA PHE A 119 -8.94 -12.68 3.70
C PHE A 119 -10.32 -13.35 3.74
N LEU A 120 -11.30 -12.78 4.44
CA LEU A 120 -12.66 -13.35 4.48
C LEU A 120 -13.32 -13.35 3.10
N LEU A 121 -13.17 -12.25 2.34
CA LEU A 121 -13.72 -12.10 0.99
C LEU A 121 -13.15 -13.15 0.03
N ALA A 122 -11.87 -13.53 0.18
CA ALA A 122 -11.24 -14.57 -0.62
C ALA A 122 -11.89 -15.97 -0.46
N TRP A 123 -12.69 -16.18 0.59
CA TRP A 123 -13.46 -17.41 0.79
C TRP A 123 -14.93 -17.30 0.37
N ARG A 124 -15.37 -16.10 -0.04
CA ARG A 124 -16.72 -15.88 -0.59
C ARG A 124 -16.76 -16.29 -2.07
N PRO A 125 -17.94 -16.68 -2.59
CA PRO A 125 -18.11 -16.96 -4.01
C PRO A 125 -17.77 -15.74 -4.86
N VAL A 126 -17.35 -15.98 -6.10
CA VAL A 126 -16.92 -14.95 -7.07
C VAL A 126 -17.95 -13.82 -7.23
N ARG A 127 -19.25 -14.14 -7.15
CA ARG A 127 -20.33 -13.13 -7.15
C ARG A 127 -20.15 -12.07 -6.07
N ASP A 128 -19.87 -12.48 -4.84
CA ASP A 128 -19.73 -11.55 -3.72
C ASP A 128 -18.43 -10.73 -3.83
N GLN A 129 -17.41 -11.28 -4.50
CA GLN A 129 -16.16 -10.56 -4.80
C GLN A 129 -16.38 -9.46 -5.84
N TRP A 130 -17.19 -9.73 -6.87
CA TRP A 130 -17.59 -8.70 -7.85
C TRP A 130 -18.45 -7.61 -7.22
N LEU A 131 -19.40 -7.97 -6.36
CA LEU A 131 -20.21 -6.98 -5.61
C LEU A 131 -19.36 -6.07 -4.73
N ALA A 132 -18.28 -6.59 -4.15
CA ALA A 132 -17.34 -5.78 -3.37
C ALA A 132 -16.47 -4.86 -4.22
N LEU A 133 -16.34 -5.13 -5.53
CA LEU A 133 -15.57 -4.33 -6.48
C LEU A 133 -16.36 -3.11 -7.00
N GLY A 134 -17.69 -3.20 -7.01
CA GLY A 134 -18.61 -2.19 -7.57
C GLY A 134 -19.30 -2.69 -8.84
#